data_AF-A0A2D3UVP6-F1
#
_entry.id   AF-A0A2D3UVP6-F1
#
_cell.length_a   1.000
_cell.length_b   1.000
_cell.length_c   1.000
_cell.angle_alpha   90.00
_cell.angle_beta   90.00
_cell.angle_gamma   90.00
#
_symmetry.space_group_name_H-M   'P 1'
#
loop_
_entity.id
_entity.type
_entity.pdbx_description
1 polymer ?
#
loop_
_entity_poly.entity_id
_entity_poly.type
_entity_poly.pdbx_seq_one_letter_code
_entity_poly.pdbx_strand_id
1 'polypeptide(L)'
;MGDTERGYNDCPFPDVAELLRPFIKPRQEISKTRQELQTHLPLSALNVALPSERVNASALGGVRKAYWRALQAHNAAQAKYDALKADIAQLNNEPSTFPDAQDSSAFLTECYVPLIRQRERQRKLIALENAFARTKSCGGDAIGESFDKVAKREIGELPGPPSTSAFPEHESESGSDYDLHKLKKAILTTKQQLQQHEGKATSVLGVSPDEIDPRADLRGLQKAHLELTTWMETQLAIISDVEIPKEGDTVGSASPRSIDGGQFSARDIEALYDQYLDARERLLHLVSNPPAQTQTENDEPLGGAQRITEALDLEQQATASEALLPHLSGLLSLKQQEQALLQQSAYTRRQIASAESHSRAILTRLADESHLLQPDINRASPRGTDWAKAATESSAATSKSSMQRLQSGQNSTDAAETVLRAIKNMPESVHALL
;
A
#
# COMPACT_ATOMS: atom_id res chain seq x y z
N MET A 1 -39.74 -62.77 -53.42
CA MET A 1 -38.31 -63.02 -53.70
C MET A 1 -38.08 -62.63 -55.15
N GLY A 2 -37.40 -61.51 -55.44
CA GLY A 2 -37.30 -61.08 -56.84
C GLY A 2 -36.53 -59.79 -57.17
N ASP A 3 -36.20 -58.91 -56.21
CA ASP A 3 -35.69 -57.58 -56.58
C ASP A 3 -34.28 -57.21 -56.06
N THR A 4 -33.59 -58.11 -55.34
CA THR A 4 -32.26 -57.79 -54.76
C THR A 4 -31.07 -58.23 -55.61
N GLU A 5 -31.26 -59.02 -56.66
CA GLU A 5 -30.14 -59.52 -57.48
C GLU A 5 -29.78 -58.64 -58.67
N ARG A 6 -30.61 -57.66 -59.04
CA ARG A 6 -30.32 -56.77 -60.19
C ARG A 6 -29.25 -55.70 -59.94
N GLY A 7 -28.88 -55.45 -58.69
CA GLY A 7 -27.89 -54.40 -58.35
C GLY A 7 -26.45 -54.89 -58.19
N TYR A 8 -26.20 -56.21 -58.15
CA TYR A 8 -24.89 -56.76 -57.83
C TYR A 8 -24.01 -57.06 -59.06
N ASN A 9 -24.62 -57.18 -60.24
CA ASN A 9 -23.90 -57.54 -61.48
C ASN A 9 -23.29 -56.34 -62.24
N ASP A 10 -23.50 -55.10 -61.77
CA ASP A 10 -22.97 -53.87 -62.38
C ASP A 10 -21.83 -53.24 -61.56
N CYS A 11 -21.18 -54.00 -60.66
CA CYS A 11 -19.99 -53.51 -59.95
C CYS A 11 -18.72 -53.76 -60.78
N PRO A 12 -17.91 -52.72 -61.08
CA PRO A 12 -16.72 -52.84 -61.94
C PRO A 12 -15.59 -53.71 -61.36
N PHE A 13 -15.70 -54.13 -60.09
CA PHE A 13 -14.74 -55.02 -59.41
C PHE A 13 -15.47 -56.06 -58.54
N PRO A 14 -15.61 -57.32 -59.00
CA PRO A 14 -16.37 -58.35 -58.29
C PRO A 14 -15.72 -58.78 -56.97
N ASP A 15 -14.39 -58.80 -56.89
CA ASP A 15 -13.64 -59.17 -55.67
C ASP A 15 -13.94 -58.23 -54.48
N VAL A 16 -14.13 -56.94 -54.77
CA VAL A 16 -14.47 -55.94 -53.76
C VAL A 16 -15.93 -56.10 -53.30
N ALA A 17 -16.82 -56.49 -54.21
CA ALA A 17 -18.22 -56.74 -53.89
C ALA A 17 -18.40 -57.97 -52.98
N GLU A 18 -17.55 -59.00 -53.12
CA GLU A 18 -17.52 -60.16 -52.22
C GLU A 18 -16.97 -59.80 -50.84
N LEU A 19 -15.91 -58.99 -50.76
CA LEU A 19 -15.34 -58.54 -49.47
C LEU A 19 -16.28 -57.61 -48.70
N LEU A 20 -17.11 -56.83 -49.39
CA LEU A 20 -18.08 -55.92 -48.77
C LEU A 20 -19.43 -56.58 -48.47
N ARG A 21 -19.68 -57.79 -48.98
CA ARG A 21 -20.92 -58.56 -48.76
C ARG A 21 -21.32 -58.72 -47.28
N PRO A 22 -20.42 -58.96 -46.31
CA PRO A 22 -20.81 -59.01 -44.89
C PRO A 22 -21.14 -57.63 -44.29
N PHE A 23 -20.74 -56.54 -44.94
CA PHE A 23 -20.97 -55.17 -44.46
C PHE A 23 -22.16 -54.47 -45.15
N ILE A 24 -22.60 -54.97 -46.31
CA ILE A 24 -23.75 -54.45 -47.06
C ILE A 24 -25.01 -55.20 -46.60
N LYS A 25 -25.71 -54.64 -45.61
CA LYS A 25 -26.99 -55.18 -45.14
C LYS A 25 -28.14 -54.79 -46.08
N PRO A 26 -29.19 -55.62 -46.21
CA PRO A 26 -30.36 -55.27 -47.00
C PRO A 26 -31.03 -54.01 -46.44
N ARG A 27 -31.62 -53.18 -47.32
CA ARG A 27 -32.27 -51.91 -46.96
C ARG A 27 -33.28 -52.05 -45.81
N GLN A 28 -33.94 -53.21 -45.71
CA GLN A 28 -34.90 -53.51 -44.64
C GLN A 28 -34.25 -53.70 -43.26
N GLU A 29 -33.07 -54.31 -43.18
CA GLU A 29 -32.31 -54.42 -41.93
C GLU A 29 -31.72 -53.07 -41.52
N ILE A 30 -31.29 -52.26 -42.49
CA ILE A 30 -30.81 -50.89 -42.23
C ILE A 30 -31.95 -50.00 -41.72
N SER A 31 -33.16 -50.14 -42.25
CA SER A 31 -34.32 -49.39 -41.75
C SER A 31 -34.74 -49.85 -40.36
N LYS A 32 -34.69 -51.16 -40.06
CA LYS A 32 -34.96 -51.70 -38.72
C LYS A 32 -33.94 -51.23 -37.70
N THR A 33 -32.65 -51.35 -38.01
CA THR A 33 -31.58 -50.84 -37.13
C THR A 33 -31.66 -49.33 -36.95
N ARG A 34 -32.01 -48.56 -37.99
CA ARG A 34 -32.26 -47.12 -37.85
C ARG A 34 -33.45 -46.83 -36.95
N GLN A 35 -34.53 -47.60 -37.05
CA GLN A 35 -35.71 -47.46 -36.21
C GLN A 35 -35.42 -47.83 -34.75
N GLU A 36 -34.69 -48.93 -34.52
CA GLU A 36 -34.19 -49.31 -33.19
C GLU A 36 -33.26 -48.25 -32.59
N LEU A 37 -32.31 -47.73 -33.38
CA LEU A 37 -31.43 -46.64 -32.94
C LEU A 37 -32.22 -45.35 -32.67
N GLN A 38 -33.28 -45.05 -33.43
CA GLN A 38 -34.16 -43.93 -33.15
C GLN A 38 -35.00 -44.13 -31.87
N THR A 39 -35.32 -45.38 -31.51
CA THR A 39 -35.99 -45.68 -30.23
C THR A 39 -35.03 -45.62 -29.04
N HIS A 40 -33.76 -46.00 -29.22
CA HIS A 40 -32.76 -46.03 -28.15
C HIS A 40 -31.97 -44.72 -27.99
N LEU A 41 -31.84 -43.92 -29.06
CA LEU A 41 -31.29 -42.58 -29.02
C LEU A 41 -32.36 -41.60 -29.48
N PRO A 42 -32.93 -40.77 -28.58
CA PRO A 42 -33.78 -39.66 -28.99
C PRO A 42 -32.90 -38.59 -29.67
N LEU A 43 -32.56 -38.81 -30.95
CA LEU A 43 -31.79 -37.89 -31.79
C LEU A 43 -32.60 -36.65 -32.21
N SER A 44 -33.82 -36.49 -31.68
CA SER A 44 -34.68 -35.31 -31.85
C SER A 44 -34.12 -34.03 -31.22
N ALA A 45 -32.97 -34.09 -30.51
CA ALA A 45 -32.35 -32.94 -29.83
C ALA A 45 -31.09 -32.38 -30.51
N LEU A 46 -30.78 -32.78 -31.75
CA LEU A 46 -29.68 -32.22 -32.55
C LEU A 46 -30.20 -31.33 -33.69
N ASN A 47 -31.29 -30.59 -33.46
CA ASN A 47 -31.59 -29.41 -34.27
C ASN A 47 -30.83 -28.22 -33.67
N VAL A 48 -29.69 -27.88 -34.26
CA VAL A 48 -28.83 -26.73 -33.91
C VAL A 48 -29.52 -25.36 -34.18
N ALA A 49 -30.80 -25.35 -34.53
CA ALA A 49 -31.52 -24.17 -35.02
C ALA A 49 -32.83 -23.86 -34.27
N LEU A 50 -33.11 -24.45 -33.09
CA LEU A 50 -34.25 -24.04 -32.26
C LEU A 50 -33.79 -23.24 -31.03
N PRO A 51 -34.41 -22.08 -30.72
CA PRO A 51 -34.07 -21.31 -29.53
C PRO A 51 -34.53 -22.09 -28.29
N SER A 52 -33.57 -22.75 -27.65
CA SER A 52 -33.53 -23.19 -26.25
C SER A 52 -34.85 -23.09 -25.48
N GLU A 53 -35.72 -24.09 -25.61
CA GLU A 53 -36.61 -24.42 -24.49
C GLU A 53 -35.74 -24.73 -23.28
N ARG A 54 -36.10 -24.11 -22.15
CA ARG A 54 -35.31 -24.03 -20.92
C ARG A 54 -34.93 -25.42 -20.44
N VAL A 55 -33.71 -25.85 -20.75
CA VAL A 55 -33.13 -27.07 -20.19
C VAL A 55 -33.10 -26.90 -18.67
N ASN A 56 -33.82 -27.78 -17.95
CA ASN A 56 -33.91 -27.76 -16.50
C ASN A 56 -32.50 -27.94 -15.89
N ALA A 57 -31.89 -26.83 -15.47
CA ALA A 57 -30.52 -26.76 -14.96
C ALA A 57 -30.27 -27.57 -13.67
N SER A 58 -31.34 -28.08 -13.05
CA SER A 58 -31.30 -28.96 -11.88
C SER A 58 -31.00 -30.41 -12.21
N ALA A 59 -31.24 -30.88 -13.43
CA ALA A 59 -30.99 -32.26 -13.84
C ALA A 59 -29.55 -32.51 -14.36
N LEU A 60 -28.77 -31.44 -14.54
CA LEU A 60 -27.41 -31.49 -15.07
C LEU A 60 -26.42 -31.48 -13.89
N GLY A 61 -25.72 -32.59 -13.66
CA GLY A 61 -24.64 -32.70 -12.68
C GLY A 61 -23.26 -32.43 -13.28
N GLY A 62 -22.30 -32.06 -12.43
CA GLY A 62 -20.87 -32.02 -12.75
C GLY A 62 -20.45 -31.07 -13.89
N VAL A 63 -19.53 -31.53 -14.74
CA VAL A 63 -18.91 -30.77 -15.85
C VAL A 63 -19.94 -30.20 -16.82
N ARG A 64 -21.01 -30.94 -17.10
CA ARG A 64 -22.08 -30.49 -18.01
C ARG A 64 -22.83 -29.27 -17.45
N LYS A 65 -22.98 -29.18 -16.13
CA LYS A 65 -23.54 -28.00 -15.44
C LYS A 65 -22.60 -26.80 -15.53
N ALA A 66 -21.31 -27.03 -15.37
CA ALA A 66 -20.30 -25.98 -15.50
C ALA A 66 -20.25 -25.43 -16.93
N TYR A 67 -20.26 -26.31 -17.94
CA TYR A 67 -20.33 -25.92 -19.34
C TYR A 67 -21.60 -25.13 -19.67
N TRP A 68 -22.77 -25.58 -19.18
CA TRP A 68 -24.02 -24.85 -19.40
C TRP A 68 -23.99 -23.44 -18.76
N ARG A 69 -23.44 -23.30 -17.55
CA ARG A 69 -23.23 -21.99 -16.91
C ARG A 69 -22.25 -21.12 -17.69
N ALA A 70 -21.17 -21.69 -18.20
CA ALA A 70 -20.20 -20.98 -19.03
C ALA A 70 -20.85 -20.47 -20.32
N LEU A 71 -21.69 -21.28 -20.97
CA LEU A 71 -22.44 -20.91 -22.16
C LEU A 71 -23.46 -19.80 -21.85
N GLN A 72 -24.18 -19.90 -20.72
CA GLN A 72 -25.09 -18.85 -20.26
C GLN A 72 -24.34 -17.53 -19.99
N ALA A 73 -23.18 -17.59 -19.33
CA ALA A 73 -22.34 -16.43 -19.07
C ALA A 73 -21.79 -15.82 -20.36
N HIS A 74 -21.38 -16.65 -21.32
CA HIS A 74 -20.93 -16.21 -22.64
C HIS A 74 -22.05 -15.48 -23.39
N ASN A 75 -23.26 -16.04 -23.44
CA ASN A 75 -24.41 -15.40 -24.08
C ASN A 75 -24.76 -14.07 -23.40
N ALA A 76 -24.71 -14.00 -22.07
CA ALA A 76 -24.93 -12.77 -21.33
C ALA A 76 -23.83 -11.72 -21.60
N ALA A 77 -22.58 -12.14 -21.74
CA ALA A 77 -21.47 -11.26 -22.09
C ALA A 77 -21.59 -10.74 -23.53
N GLN A 78 -21.98 -11.61 -24.47
CA GLN A 78 -22.19 -11.24 -25.87
C GLN A 78 -23.34 -10.24 -26.02
N ALA A 79 -24.46 -10.46 -25.32
CA ALA A 79 -25.57 -9.49 -25.29
C ALA A 79 -25.14 -8.12 -24.75
N LYS A 80 -24.28 -8.07 -23.72
CA LYS A 80 -23.72 -6.81 -23.20
C LYS A 80 -22.78 -6.14 -24.21
N TYR A 81 -21.96 -6.92 -24.90
CA TYR A 81 -21.08 -6.41 -25.94
C TYR A 81 -21.87 -5.80 -27.10
N ASP A 82 -22.91 -6.50 -27.56
CA ASP A 82 -23.77 -6.02 -28.65
C ASP A 82 -24.54 -4.76 -28.25
N ALA A 83 -25.00 -4.65 -27.00
CA ALA A 83 -25.61 -3.43 -26.45
C ALA A 83 -24.62 -2.26 -26.45
N LEU A 84 -23.39 -2.45 -25.93
CA LEU A 84 -22.37 -1.41 -25.93
C LEU A 84 -21.97 -1.00 -27.36
N LYS A 85 -21.91 -1.96 -28.29
CA LYS A 85 -21.63 -1.69 -29.69
C LYS A 85 -22.75 -0.85 -30.33
N ALA A 86 -24.01 -1.12 -29.97
CA ALA A 86 -25.15 -0.32 -30.41
C ALA A 86 -25.09 1.11 -29.83
N ASP A 87 -24.75 1.26 -28.54
CA ASP A 87 -24.60 2.57 -27.89
C ASP A 87 -23.50 3.41 -28.55
N ILE A 88 -22.34 2.79 -28.86
CA ILE A 88 -21.24 3.47 -29.57
C ILE A 88 -21.66 3.87 -30.98
N ALA A 89 -22.39 3.00 -31.69
CA ALA A 89 -22.89 3.31 -33.02
C ALA A 89 -23.91 4.47 -32.99
N GLN A 90 -24.75 4.56 -31.96
CA GLN A 90 -25.67 5.70 -31.77
C GLN A 90 -24.90 7.00 -31.49
N LEU A 91 -23.88 6.96 -30.63
CA LEU A 91 -23.05 8.13 -30.33
C LEU A 91 -22.27 8.64 -31.56
N ASN A 92 -21.84 7.75 -32.45
CA ASN A 92 -21.14 8.13 -33.68
C ASN A 92 -22.09 8.67 -34.77
N ASN A 93 -23.39 8.33 -34.71
CA ASN A 93 -24.40 8.75 -35.69
C ASN A 93 -25.15 10.02 -35.29
N GLU A 94 -25.00 10.50 -34.05
CA GLU A 94 -25.44 11.84 -33.66
C GLU A 94 -24.55 12.89 -34.35
N PRO A 95 -25.08 13.67 -35.32
CA PRO A 95 -24.31 14.73 -35.94
C PRO A 95 -23.98 15.76 -34.87
N SER A 96 -22.71 15.83 -34.51
CA SER A 96 -22.17 16.83 -33.61
C SER A 96 -22.30 18.19 -34.29
N THR A 97 -23.38 18.91 -34.01
CA THR A 97 -23.44 20.36 -34.25
C THR A 97 -22.45 20.97 -33.27
N PHE A 98 -21.19 21.11 -33.68
CA PHE A 98 -20.17 21.82 -32.92
C PHE A 98 -20.54 23.31 -32.91
N PRO A 99 -20.88 23.92 -31.76
CA PRO A 99 -20.88 25.37 -31.66
C PRO A 99 -19.44 25.88 -31.69
N ASP A 100 -19.27 27.13 -32.09
CA ASP A 100 -17.97 27.81 -32.22
C ASP A 100 -17.05 27.60 -31.00
N ALA A 101 -15.73 27.65 -31.25
CA ALA A 101 -14.68 27.28 -30.30
C ALA A 101 -14.71 28.02 -28.94
N GLN A 102 -15.47 29.11 -28.79
CA GLN A 102 -15.69 29.80 -27.51
C GLN A 102 -16.74 29.12 -26.61
N ASP A 103 -17.76 28.48 -27.16
CA ASP A 103 -18.79 27.77 -26.39
C ASP A 103 -18.31 26.40 -25.89
N SER A 104 -17.27 25.86 -26.52
CA SER A 104 -16.67 24.58 -26.13
C SER A 104 -16.02 24.63 -24.74
N SER A 105 -15.37 25.74 -24.37
CA SER A 105 -14.81 25.89 -23.01
C SER A 105 -15.90 26.02 -21.95
N ALA A 106 -16.97 26.76 -22.25
CA ALA A 106 -18.10 26.93 -21.33
C ALA A 106 -18.87 25.62 -21.14
N PHE A 107 -19.12 24.86 -22.21
CA PHE A 107 -19.74 23.54 -22.14
C PHE A 107 -18.90 22.54 -21.32
N LEU A 108 -17.57 22.56 -21.47
CA LEU A 108 -16.69 21.69 -20.68
C LEU A 108 -16.76 22.01 -19.18
N THR A 109 -16.75 23.29 -18.81
CA THR A 109 -16.78 23.69 -17.40
C THR A 109 -18.16 23.59 -16.76
N GLU A 110 -19.22 23.96 -17.48
CA GLU A 110 -20.58 24.09 -16.93
C GLU A 110 -21.41 22.82 -17.08
N CYS A 111 -21.21 22.04 -18.15
CA CYS A 111 -22.00 20.83 -18.39
C CYS A 111 -21.19 19.56 -18.11
N TYR A 112 -19.98 19.47 -18.66
CA TYR A 112 -19.20 18.22 -18.64
C TYR A 112 -18.57 17.92 -17.27
N VAL A 113 -17.94 18.90 -16.61
CA VAL A 113 -17.34 18.70 -15.28
C VAL A 113 -18.40 18.33 -14.22
N PRO A 114 -19.56 18.99 -14.12
CA PRO A 114 -20.61 18.57 -13.21
C PRO A 114 -21.15 17.18 -13.53
N LEU A 115 -21.29 16.82 -14.81
CA LEU A 115 -21.73 15.50 -15.24
C LEU A 115 -20.72 14.40 -14.86
N ILE A 116 -19.41 14.65 -14.98
CA ILE A 116 -18.38 13.72 -14.48
C ILE A 116 -18.52 13.56 -12.96
N ARG A 117 -18.65 14.67 -12.21
CA ARG A 117 -18.81 14.61 -10.75
C ARG A 117 -20.06 13.84 -10.35
N GLN A 118 -21.17 13.98 -11.09
CA GLN A 118 -22.39 13.21 -10.88
C GLN A 118 -22.17 11.72 -11.17
N ARG A 119 -21.50 11.37 -12.27
CA ARG A 119 -21.15 9.97 -12.59
C ARG A 119 -20.25 9.35 -11.52
N GLU A 120 -19.28 10.11 -11.00
CA GLU A 120 -18.44 9.66 -9.88
C GLU A 120 -19.26 9.44 -8.61
N ARG A 121 -20.17 10.36 -8.27
CA ARG A 121 -21.10 10.17 -7.14
C ARG A 121 -21.97 8.94 -7.34
N GLN A 122 -22.50 8.71 -8.55
CA GLN A 122 -23.27 7.52 -8.86
C GLN A 122 -22.45 6.24 -8.72
N ARG A 123 -21.20 6.21 -9.22
CA ARG A 123 -20.29 5.07 -9.01
C ARG A 123 -20.03 4.81 -7.53
N LYS A 124 -19.82 5.86 -6.74
CA LYS A 124 -19.67 5.74 -5.27
C LYS A 124 -20.94 5.19 -4.62
N LEU A 125 -22.12 5.64 -5.03
CA LEU A 125 -23.39 5.12 -4.54
C LEU A 125 -23.61 3.65 -4.91
N ILE A 126 -23.32 3.25 -6.15
CA ILE A 126 -23.38 1.85 -6.58
C ILE A 126 -22.40 0.99 -5.78
N ALA A 127 -21.20 1.51 -5.49
CA ALA A 127 -20.23 0.80 -4.64
C ALA A 127 -20.76 0.62 -3.21
N LEU A 128 -21.38 1.65 -2.63
CA LEU A 128 -22.03 1.58 -1.32
C LEU A 128 -23.23 0.62 -1.33
N GLU A 129 -24.07 0.65 -2.35
CA GLU A 129 -25.20 -0.27 -2.52
C GLU A 129 -24.71 -1.72 -2.64
N ASN A 130 -23.65 -1.97 -3.41
CA ASN A 130 -23.02 -3.27 -3.51
C ASN A 130 -22.41 -3.72 -2.18
N ALA A 131 -21.75 -2.82 -1.44
CA ALA A 131 -21.22 -3.12 -0.11
C ALA A 131 -22.35 -3.40 0.89
N PHE A 132 -23.46 -2.68 0.79
CA PHE A 132 -24.64 -2.90 1.61
C PHE A 132 -25.35 -4.22 1.26
N ALA A 133 -25.45 -4.56 -0.02
CA ALA A 133 -25.96 -5.85 -0.47
C ALA A 133 -25.08 -7.01 0.03
N ARG A 134 -23.74 -6.84 -0.02
CA ARG A 134 -22.76 -7.82 0.51
C ARG A 134 -22.85 -7.97 2.02
N THR A 135 -22.96 -6.87 2.77
CA THR A 135 -23.11 -6.92 4.22
C THR A 135 -24.48 -7.47 4.63
N LYS A 136 -25.54 -7.22 3.86
CA LYS A 136 -26.83 -7.89 4.05
C LYS A 136 -26.77 -9.38 3.76
N SER A 137 -26.09 -9.80 2.69
CA SER A 137 -25.97 -11.24 2.36
C SER A 137 -25.04 -12.00 3.31
N CYS A 138 -23.94 -11.38 3.78
CA CYS A 138 -23.08 -11.98 4.81
C CYS A 138 -23.67 -11.87 6.21
N GLY A 139 -24.31 -10.74 6.53
CA GLY A 139 -24.90 -10.48 7.84
C GLY A 139 -26.17 -11.30 8.09
N GLY A 140 -26.94 -11.62 7.05
CA GLY A 140 -28.12 -12.50 7.15
C GLY A 140 -27.77 -13.91 7.64
N ASP A 141 -26.65 -14.48 7.19
CA ASP A 141 -26.13 -15.77 7.69
C ASP A 141 -25.45 -15.62 9.07
N ALA A 142 -24.71 -14.54 9.30
CA ALA A 142 -23.95 -14.33 10.54
C ALA A 142 -24.81 -14.01 11.77
N ILE A 143 -26.06 -13.52 11.61
CA ILE A 143 -26.98 -13.30 12.75
C ILE A 143 -27.56 -14.63 13.25
N GLY A 144 -27.58 -15.68 12.42
CA GLY A 144 -28.04 -17.02 12.80
C GLY A 144 -26.92 -17.97 13.26
N GLU A 145 -25.68 -17.72 12.86
CA GLU A 145 -24.54 -18.58 13.17
C GLU A 145 -23.67 -17.98 14.28
N SER A 146 -23.54 -18.72 15.39
CA SER A 146 -22.58 -18.40 16.46
C SER A 146 -21.18 -18.19 15.90
N PHE A 147 -20.47 -17.14 16.33
CA PHE A 147 -19.11 -16.80 15.91
C PHE A 147 -18.14 -18.00 15.83
N ASP A 148 -18.31 -18.98 16.72
CA ASP A 148 -17.51 -20.22 16.75
C ASP A 148 -17.69 -21.09 15.49
N LYS A 149 -18.87 -21.11 14.87
CA LYS A 149 -19.14 -21.83 13.62
C LYS A 149 -18.53 -21.12 12.41
N VAL A 150 -18.61 -19.80 12.38
CA VAL A 150 -17.99 -18.97 11.34
C VAL A 150 -16.46 -19.08 11.42
N ALA A 151 -15.90 -19.05 12.63
CA ALA A 151 -14.46 -19.27 12.87
C ALA A 151 -14.01 -20.67 12.43
N LYS A 152 -14.77 -21.72 12.76
CA LYS A 152 -14.49 -23.10 12.32
C LYS A 152 -14.58 -23.29 10.80
N ARG A 153 -15.41 -22.51 10.10
CA ARG A 153 -15.54 -22.57 8.64
C ARG A 153 -14.37 -21.89 7.93
N GLU A 154 -13.99 -20.70 8.38
CA GLU A 154 -12.99 -19.87 7.71
C GLU A 154 -11.54 -20.22 8.12
N ILE A 155 -11.32 -20.67 9.35
CA ILE A 155 -9.98 -20.97 9.90
C ILE A 155 -9.73 -22.49 9.94
N GLY A 156 -10.77 -23.31 9.81
CA GLY A 156 -10.69 -24.76 10.04
C GLY A 156 -10.72 -25.10 11.53
N GLU A 157 -10.90 -26.39 11.84
CA GLU A 157 -10.88 -26.88 13.22
C GLU A 157 -9.47 -26.73 13.78
N LEU A 158 -9.31 -25.99 14.89
CA LEU A 158 -8.01 -25.84 15.54
C LEU A 158 -7.47 -27.24 15.88
N PRO A 159 -6.19 -27.54 15.58
CA PRO A 159 -5.60 -28.81 15.95
C PRO A 159 -5.73 -28.97 17.47
N GLY A 160 -6.39 -30.06 17.89
CA GLY A 160 -6.51 -30.39 19.30
C GLY A 160 -5.13 -30.41 19.96
N PRO A 161 -5.03 -30.04 21.26
CA PRO A 161 -3.77 -30.13 21.98
C PRO A 161 -3.21 -31.55 21.81
N PRO A 162 -1.89 -31.70 21.55
CA PRO A 162 -1.32 -32.99 21.22
C PRO A 162 -1.69 -34.01 22.28
N SER A 163 -2.35 -35.08 21.83
CA SER A 163 -2.74 -36.22 22.64
C SER A 163 -1.51 -36.72 23.40
N THR A 164 -1.62 -36.82 24.72
CA THR A 164 -0.58 -37.24 25.68
C THR A 164 -0.21 -38.72 25.55
N SER A 165 -0.30 -39.30 24.35
CA SER A 165 -0.01 -40.70 24.04
C SER A 165 1.38 -40.91 23.41
N ALA A 166 2.19 -39.86 23.29
CA ALA A 166 3.54 -39.92 22.71
C ALA A 166 4.67 -39.61 23.70
N PHE A 167 4.42 -39.72 25.01
CA PHE A 167 5.49 -39.77 26.00
C PHE A 167 5.62 -41.21 26.52
N PRO A 168 6.81 -41.82 26.46
CA PRO A 168 6.99 -43.15 26.98
C PRO A 168 6.75 -43.13 28.48
N GLU A 169 5.94 -44.10 28.88
CA GLU A 169 5.64 -44.58 30.22
C GLU A 169 6.94 -44.75 31.03
N HIS A 170 7.42 -43.66 31.63
CA HIS A 170 8.50 -43.69 32.62
C HIS A 170 7.99 -43.00 33.89
N GLU A 171 7.61 -43.84 34.85
CA GLU A 171 7.70 -43.60 36.30
C GLU A 171 7.33 -42.18 36.76
N SER A 172 6.04 -41.87 36.91
CA SER A 172 5.62 -40.57 37.46
C SER A 172 4.37 -40.64 38.37
N GLU A 173 4.16 -41.74 39.09
CA GLU A 173 3.30 -41.68 40.29
C GLU A 173 4.06 -41.12 41.51
N SER A 174 5.39 -41.18 41.53
CA SER A 174 6.23 -40.63 42.60
C SER A 174 6.69 -39.19 42.34
N GLY A 175 6.72 -38.76 41.08
CA GLY A 175 7.19 -37.43 40.66
C GLY A 175 6.21 -36.30 40.93
N SER A 176 4.90 -36.53 40.74
CA SER A 176 3.88 -35.52 41.02
C SER A 176 3.79 -35.22 42.51
N ASP A 177 3.89 -36.23 43.36
CA ASP A 177 3.92 -36.05 44.82
C ASP A 177 5.23 -35.40 45.25
N TYR A 178 6.37 -35.77 44.65
CA TYR A 178 7.65 -35.09 44.91
C TYR A 178 7.61 -33.59 44.58
N ASP A 179 7.02 -33.22 43.44
CA ASP A 179 6.88 -31.82 43.04
C ASP A 179 5.85 -31.07 43.90
N LEU A 180 4.78 -31.73 44.32
CA LEU A 180 3.79 -31.16 45.23
C LEU A 180 4.36 -30.98 46.64
N HIS A 181 5.20 -31.91 47.12
CA HIS A 181 5.96 -31.78 48.35
C HIS A 181 7.03 -30.69 48.25
N LYS A 182 7.68 -30.52 47.10
CA LYS A 182 8.63 -29.43 46.83
C LYS A 182 7.93 -28.08 46.82
N LEU A 183 6.74 -27.98 46.23
CA LEU A 183 5.91 -26.78 46.27
C LEU A 183 5.43 -26.46 47.68
N LYS A 184 4.91 -27.45 48.41
CA LYS A 184 4.50 -27.28 49.82
C LYS A 184 5.67 -26.84 50.69
N LYS A 185 6.85 -27.43 50.49
CA LYS A 185 8.08 -27.04 51.18
C LYS A 185 8.47 -25.61 50.81
N ALA A 186 8.43 -25.24 49.54
CA ALA A 186 8.71 -23.87 49.08
C ALA A 186 7.75 -22.87 49.73
N ILE A 187 6.44 -23.14 49.72
CA ILE A 187 5.41 -22.29 50.33
C ILE A 187 5.62 -22.16 51.86
N LEU A 188 5.95 -23.26 52.55
CA LEU A 188 6.22 -23.20 53.98
C LEU A 188 7.51 -22.44 54.28
N THR A 189 8.57 -22.62 53.48
CA THR A 189 9.82 -21.86 53.65
C THR A 189 9.63 -20.38 53.37
N THR A 190 8.86 -20.00 52.34
CA THR A 190 8.59 -18.60 52.04
C THR A 190 7.69 -17.97 53.09
N LYS A 191 6.66 -18.69 53.58
CA LYS A 191 5.83 -18.22 54.69
C LYS A 191 6.63 -18.04 55.98
N GLN A 192 7.56 -18.96 56.27
CA GLN A 192 8.46 -18.84 57.42
C GLN A 192 9.42 -17.66 57.26
N GLN A 193 10.00 -17.46 56.06
CA GLN A 193 10.86 -16.32 55.78
C GLN A 193 10.09 -15.00 55.87
N LEU A 194 8.83 -14.96 55.42
CA LEU A 194 7.96 -13.80 55.52
C LEU A 194 7.61 -13.50 56.97
N GLN A 195 7.24 -14.51 57.78
CA GLN A 195 7.04 -14.32 59.22
C GLN A 195 8.32 -13.90 59.95
N GLN A 196 9.49 -14.39 59.54
CA GLN A 196 10.76 -13.93 60.10
C GLN A 196 11.08 -12.49 59.68
N HIS A 197 10.73 -12.08 58.46
CA HIS A 197 10.89 -10.70 58.01
C HIS A 197 9.90 -9.76 58.68
N GLU A 198 8.65 -10.19 58.90
CA GLU A 198 7.62 -9.45 59.61
C GLU A 198 7.93 -9.36 61.11
N GLY A 199 8.44 -10.45 61.70
CA GLY A 199 8.95 -10.49 63.08
C GLY A 199 10.22 -9.65 63.27
N LYS A 200 11.12 -9.62 62.27
CA LYS A 200 12.29 -8.73 62.29
C LYS A 200 11.90 -7.28 62.00
N ALA A 201 10.91 -7.00 61.16
CA ALA A 201 10.38 -5.66 60.94
C ALA A 201 9.77 -5.12 62.24
N THR A 202 8.96 -5.90 62.94
CA THR A 202 8.38 -5.54 64.23
C THR A 202 9.42 -5.46 65.36
N SER A 203 10.44 -6.32 65.37
CA SER A 203 11.51 -6.30 66.39
C SER A 203 12.60 -5.24 66.15
N VAL A 204 12.88 -4.85 64.90
CA VAL A 204 13.88 -3.82 64.56
C VAL A 204 13.28 -2.42 64.59
N LEU A 205 11.97 -2.28 64.31
CA LEU A 205 11.30 -0.98 64.39
C LEU A 205 10.64 -0.70 65.74
N GLY A 206 10.34 -1.67 66.61
CA GLY A 206 9.89 -1.41 67.99
C GLY A 206 8.78 -0.35 68.14
N VAL A 207 7.97 -0.14 67.10
CA VAL A 207 7.00 0.94 66.99
C VAL A 207 5.67 0.30 66.62
N SER A 208 4.69 0.51 67.48
CA SER A 208 3.28 0.21 67.24
C SER A 208 2.82 0.86 65.92
N PRO A 209 1.83 0.29 65.21
CA PRO A 209 1.39 0.71 63.87
C PRO A 209 0.82 2.15 63.77
N ASP A 210 0.94 2.96 64.81
CA ASP A 210 0.43 4.33 64.90
C ASP A 210 1.48 5.42 64.63
N GLU A 211 2.75 5.06 64.38
CA GLU A 211 3.80 6.04 64.09
C GLU A 211 4.69 5.60 62.91
N ILE A 212 4.08 5.52 61.73
CA ILE A 212 4.81 5.28 60.48
C ILE A 212 5.19 6.66 59.89
N ASP A 213 6.48 6.95 59.79
CA ASP A 213 6.97 8.18 59.15
C ASP A 213 6.57 8.18 57.66
N PRO A 214 5.66 9.07 57.22
CA PRO A 214 5.13 9.06 55.85
C PRO A 214 6.21 9.26 54.79
N ARG A 215 7.37 9.80 55.17
CA ARG A 215 8.50 9.98 54.26
C ARG A 215 9.24 8.69 53.97
N ALA A 216 9.25 7.74 54.91
CA ALA A 216 9.83 6.42 54.70
C ALA A 216 8.96 5.58 53.76
N ASP A 217 7.63 5.66 53.92
CA ASP A 217 6.66 5.00 53.05
C ASP A 217 6.68 5.54 51.63
N LEU A 218 6.77 6.86 51.45
CA LEU A 218 6.89 7.45 50.12
C LEU A 218 8.19 7.04 49.43
N ARG A 219 9.30 6.90 50.16
CA ARG A 219 10.56 6.39 49.60
C ARG A 219 10.48 4.90 49.25
N GLY A 220 9.79 4.10 50.08
CA GLY A 220 9.50 2.69 49.79
C GLY A 220 8.65 2.53 48.53
N LEU A 221 7.58 3.32 48.42
CA LEU A 221 6.69 3.35 47.25
C LEU A 221 7.43 3.81 46.00
N GLN A 222 8.25 4.85 46.11
CA GLN A 222 9.06 5.33 44.99
C GLN A 222 10.07 4.28 44.53
N LYS A 223 10.69 3.55 45.46
CA LYS A 223 11.60 2.45 45.12
C LYS A 223 10.86 1.28 44.45
N ALA A 224 9.70 0.89 44.97
CA ALA A 224 8.87 -0.15 44.38
C ALA A 224 8.36 0.25 42.98
N HIS A 225 8.00 1.52 42.80
CA HIS A 225 7.59 2.06 41.50
C HIS A 225 8.75 2.01 40.49
N LEU A 226 9.96 2.41 40.89
CA LEU A 226 11.13 2.31 40.02
C LEU A 226 11.44 0.86 39.65
N GLU A 227 11.36 -0.07 40.61
CA GLU A 227 11.59 -1.50 40.37
C GLU A 227 10.54 -2.10 39.41
N LEU A 228 9.25 -1.76 39.59
CA LEU A 228 8.19 -2.15 38.66
C LEU A 228 8.38 -1.54 37.27
N THR A 229 8.84 -0.30 37.19
CA THR A 229 9.13 0.37 35.92
C THR A 229 10.26 -0.36 35.19
N THR A 230 11.36 -0.67 35.88
CA THR A 230 12.46 -1.46 35.29
C THR A 230 12.03 -2.88 34.91
N TRP A 231 11.13 -3.49 35.68
CA TRP A 231 10.57 -4.80 35.33
C TRP A 231 9.68 -4.71 34.08
N MET A 232 8.85 -3.68 33.95
CA MET A 232 8.04 -3.47 32.74
C MET A 232 8.91 -3.14 31.52
N GLU A 233 9.93 -2.31 31.66
CA GLU A 233 10.88 -2.01 30.59
C GLU A 233 11.64 -3.26 30.13
N THR A 234 12.05 -4.13 31.05
CA THR A 234 12.68 -5.41 30.68
C THR A 234 11.71 -6.36 29.99
N GLN A 235 10.45 -6.44 30.44
CA GLN A 235 9.44 -7.23 29.73
C GLN A 235 9.12 -6.66 28.34
N LEU A 236 9.03 -5.34 28.20
CA LEU A 236 8.84 -4.68 26.90
C LEU A 236 10.04 -4.84 25.98
N ALA A 237 11.27 -4.82 26.51
CA ALA A 237 12.49 -5.11 25.74
C ALA A 237 12.47 -6.53 25.19
N ILE A 238 12.07 -7.52 26.00
CA ILE A 238 11.91 -8.92 25.58
C ILE A 238 10.86 -9.06 24.47
N ILE A 239 9.77 -8.28 24.53
CA ILE A 239 8.73 -8.26 23.48
C ILE A 239 9.24 -7.55 22.20
N SER A 240 10.03 -6.50 22.33
CA SER A 240 10.60 -5.77 21.19
C SER A 240 11.70 -6.54 20.46
N ASP A 241 12.38 -7.48 21.13
CA ASP A 241 13.43 -8.32 20.54
C ASP A 241 12.87 -9.48 19.68
N VAL A 242 11.55 -9.68 19.66
CA VAL A 242 10.87 -10.73 18.86
C VAL A 242 10.51 -10.25 17.44
N GLU A 243 10.60 -8.95 17.15
CA GLU A 243 10.42 -8.42 15.79
C GLU A 243 11.69 -7.71 15.29
N ILE A 244 12.28 -8.31 14.25
CA ILE A 244 13.31 -7.77 13.33
C ILE A 244 14.77 -8.09 13.71
N PRO A 245 15.50 -8.89 12.90
CA PRO A 245 16.93 -9.08 13.09
C PRO A 245 17.71 -7.84 12.65
N LYS A 246 18.50 -7.31 13.60
CA LYS A 246 19.78 -6.58 13.48
C LYS A 246 19.97 -5.64 12.28
N GLU A 247 20.18 -4.36 12.58
CA GLU A 247 21.47 -3.65 12.41
C GLU A 247 21.34 -2.19 12.85
N GLY A 248 22.35 -1.67 13.56
CA GLY A 248 22.49 -0.23 13.79
C GLY A 248 22.61 0.20 15.25
N ASP A 249 23.73 -0.20 15.86
CA ASP A 249 24.28 0.38 17.08
C ASP A 249 24.43 1.91 16.94
N THR A 250 23.96 2.69 17.91
CA THR A 250 24.79 3.71 18.60
C THR A 250 24.01 4.49 19.66
N VAL A 251 24.62 4.46 20.83
CA VAL A 251 24.34 5.09 22.12
C VAL A 251 24.25 6.62 22.04
N GLY A 252 23.34 7.19 22.84
CA GLY A 252 23.26 8.63 23.12
C GLY A 252 22.44 8.95 24.37
N SER A 253 22.81 8.35 25.50
CA SER A 253 22.30 8.72 26.83
C SER A 253 22.73 10.15 27.17
N ALA A 254 21.77 11.09 27.19
CA ALA A 254 21.95 12.41 27.77
C ALA A 254 21.09 12.51 29.04
N SER A 255 21.75 12.37 30.19
CA SER A 255 21.22 12.70 31.51
C SER A 255 20.68 14.13 31.54
N PRO A 256 19.49 14.41 32.09
CA PRO A 256 19.09 15.78 32.33
C PRO A 256 19.87 16.31 33.53
N ARG A 257 20.62 17.39 33.28
CA ARG A 257 21.18 18.27 34.31
C ARG A 257 20.04 18.73 35.22
N SER A 258 20.15 18.43 36.50
CA SER A 258 19.39 19.05 37.59
C SER A 258 19.53 20.57 37.50
N ILE A 259 18.47 21.26 37.09
CA ILE A 259 18.36 22.71 37.20
C ILE A 259 18.05 23.00 38.66
N ASP A 260 18.96 23.75 39.26
CA ASP A 260 18.91 24.27 40.61
C ASP A 260 17.61 25.07 40.82
N GLY A 261 16.85 24.71 41.85
CA GLY A 261 15.53 25.24 42.16
C GLY A 261 15.62 26.64 42.77
N GLY A 262 15.96 27.65 41.97
CA GLY A 262 15.72 29.04 42.31
C GLY A 262 14.21 29.28 42.36
N GLN A 263 13.65 29.55 43.54
CA GLN A 263 12.26 29.95 43.70
C GLN A 263 12.07 31.32 43.02
N PHE A 264 11.61 31.33 41.76
CA PHE A 264 11.20 32.56 41.09
C PHE A 264 9.95 33.10 41.79
N SER A 265 10.01 34.33 42.28
CA SER A 265 8.84 35.03 42.81
C SER A 265 7.88 35.33 41.66
N ALA A 266 6.58 35.41 41.94
CA ALA A 266 5.57 35.79 40.93
C ALA A 266 5.91 37.11 40.22
N ARG A 267 6.55 38.05 40.94
CA ARG A 267 7.03 39.32 40.37
C ARG A 267 8.19 39.17 39.41
N ASP A 268 9.05 38.18 39.62
CA ASP A 268 10.18 37.91 38.71
C ASP A 268 9.66 37.30 37.41
N ILE A 269 8.63 36.46 37.49
CA ILE A 269 7.94 35.89 36.32
C ILE A 269 7.22 36.98 35.53
N GLU A 270 6.53 37.91 36.21
CA GLU A 270 5.90 39.07 35.57
C GLU A 270 6.95 39.94 34.86
N ALA A 271 8.06 40.28 35.52
CA ALA A 271 9.13 41.06 34.92
C ALA A 271 9.79 40.36 33.71
N LEU A 272 10.00 39.04 33.79
CA LEU A 272 10.50 38.23 32.67
C LEU A 272 9.49 38.18 31.52
N TYR A 273 8.20 38.16 31.83
CA TYR A 273 7.14 38.14 30.83
C TYR A 273 7.00 39.50 30.14
N ASP A 274 7.11 40.60 30.87
CA ASP A 274 7.15 41.96 30.30
C ASP A 274 8.38 42.15 29.41
N GLN A 275 9.56 41.66 29.86
CA GLN A 275 10.77 41.69 29.03
C GLN A 275 10.63 40.84 27.76
N TYR A 276 9.93 39.70 27.85
CA TYR A 276 9.61 38.87 26.70
C TYR A 276 8.64 39.56 25.73
N LEU A 277 7.61 40.25 26.24
CA LEU A 277 6.67 41.03 25.42
C LEU A 277 7.38 42.18 24.71
N ASP A 278 8.22 42.95 25.41
CA ASP A 278 9.03 44.02 24.83
C ASP A 278 9.96 43.51 23.73
N ALA A 279 10.64 42.37 23.95
CA ALA A 279 11.49 41.76 22.94
C ALA A 279 10.69 41.31 21.72
N ARG A 280 9.48 40.78 21.94
CA ARG A 280 8.59 40.32 20.86
C ARG A 280 8.01 41.48 20.06
N GLU A 281 7.63 42.57 20.70
CA GLU A 281 7.18 43.80 20.02
C GLU A 281 8.30 44.41 19.17
N ARG A 282 9.54 44.46 19.69
CA ARG A 282 10.71 44.91 18.92
C ARG A 282 10.98 44.02 17.71
N LEU A 283 10.86 42.70 17.86
CA LEU A 283 11.02 41.75 16.76
C LEU A 283 9.93 41.96 15.71
N LEU A 284 8.66 42.07 16.12
CA LEU A 284 7.55 42.33 15.21
C LEU A 284 7.73 43.66 14.47
N HIS A 285 8.20 44.71 15.15
CA HIS A 285 8.50 46.00 14.53
C HIS A 285 9.63 45.91 13.50
N LEU A 286 10.69 45.13 13.75
CA LEU A 286 11.78 44.89 12.80
C LEU A 286 11.34 44.03 11.60
N VAL A 287 10.42 43.09 11.80
CA VAL A 287 9.85 42.27 10.71
C VAL A 287 8.86 43.06 9.87
N SER A 288 8.06 43.95 10.49
CA SER A 288 7.10 44.79 9.78
C SER A 288 7.75 45.97 9.07
N ASN A 289 8.80 46.53 9.66
CA ASN A 289 9.60 47.62 9.11
C ASN A 289 11.04 47.12 8.94
N PRO A 290 11.33 46.29 7.92
CA PRO A 290 12.70 45.92 7.64
C PRO A 290 13.51 47.20 7.40
N PRO A 291 14.64 47.43 8.10
CA PRO A 291 15.50 48.56 7.78
C PRO A 291 15.88 48.42 6.31
N ALA A 292 15.56 49.44 5.52
CA ALA A 292 15.95 49.52 4.13
C ALA A 292 17.45 49.24 4.06
N GLN A 293 17.83 48.12 3.44
CA GLN A 293 19.22 47.78 3.22
C GLN A 293 19.83 48.90 2.35
N THR A 294 20.50 49.86 2.97
CA THR A 294 21.48 50.67 2.27
C THR A 294 22.61 49.74 1.90
N GLN A 295 22.52 49.21 0.68
CA GLN A 295 23.62 48.57 -0.03
C GLN A 295 24.76 49.60 -0.09
N THR A 296 25.75 49.44 0.77
CA THR A 296 27.06 50.06 0.62
C THR A 296 27.99 48.96 0.12
N GLU A 297 27.93 48.72 -1.19
CA GLU A 297 29.02 48.07 -1.90
C GLU A 297 30.07 49.14 -2.16
N ASN A 298 31.17 49.07 -1.41
CA ASN A 298 32.43 49.75 -1.71
C ASN A 298 33.54 48.85 -1.17
N ASP A 299 33.86 47.80 -1.92
CA ASP A 299 35.17 47.15 -1.85
C ASP A 299 36.03 47.71 -2.99
N GLU A 300 36.84 48.74 -2.69
CA GLU A 300 38.05 49.08 -3.43
C GLU A 300 39.25 48.79 -2.51
N PRO A 301 40.34 48.15 -2.99
CA PRO A 301 41.36 47.60 -2.12
C PRO A 301 42.29 48.67 -1.54
N LEU A 302 42.77 48.37 -0.33
CA LEU A 302 43.73 49.10 0.48
C LEU A 302 44.81 49.89 -0.30
N GLY A 303 44.81 51.21 -0.11
CA GLY A 303 45.93 52.12 -0.37
C GLY A 303 46.01 53.15 0.77
N GLY A 304 47.05 53.03 1.60
CA GLY A 304 47.18 53.67 2.92
C GLY A 304 46.95 55.19 3.04
N ALA A 305 46.51 55.61 4.23
CA ALA A 305 47.19 56.65 5.02
C ALA A 305 46.54 56.75 6.41
N GLN A 306 47.41 56.76 7.42
CA GLN A 306 47.11 56.95 8.83
C GLN A 306 46.31 58.23 9.09
N ARG A 307 45.28 58.14 9.93
CA ARG A 307 45.02 59.15 10.96
C ARG A 307 44.25 58.52 12.12
N ILE A 308 45.01 58.27 13.18
CA ILE A 308 44.54 58.02 14.53
C ILE A 308 43.78 59.27 14.98
N THR A 309 42.49 59.12 15.27
CA THR A 309 41.80 59.96 16.24
C THR A 309 41.02 59.03 17.15
N GLU A 310 41.58 58.86 18.33
CA GLU A 310 40.96 58.27 19.52
C GLU A 310 39.65 59.00 19.80
N ALA A 311 38.54 58.28 19.68
CA ALA A 311 37.27 58.66 20.26
C ALA A 311 36.60 57.40 20.80
N LEU A 312 37.01 57.06 22.03
CA LEU A 312 36.20 56.48 23.09
C LEU A 312 35.46 55.17 22.77
N ASP A 313 36.11 54.09 23.20
CA ASP A 313 35.57 52.84 23.72
C ASP A 313 34.15 52.98 24.31
N LEU A 314 33.15 52.72 23.48
CA LEU A 314 31.86 52.16 23.86
C LEU A 314 31.45 51.14 22.78
N GLU A 315 32.37 50.25 22.41
CA GLU A 315 31.99 48.99 21.78
C GLU A 315 31.35 48.13 22.86
N GLN A 316 30.05 48.39 23.08
CA GLN A 316 29.14 47.36 23.57
C GLN A 316 29.40 46.14 22.69
N GLN A 317 29.89 45.06 23.29
CA GLN A 317 30.03 43.77 22.65
C GLN A 317 28.67 43.38 22.07
N ALA A 318 28.46 43.72 20.80
CA ALA A 318 27.32 43.32 20.02
C ALA A 318 27.30 41.80 20.11
N THR A 319 26.34 41.29 20.87
CA THR A 319 26.18 39.85 21.07
C THR A 319 26.06 39.22 19.68
N ALA A 320 26.65 38.04 19.45
CA ALA A 320 26.60 37.37 18.14
C ALA A 320 25.16 37.23 17.60
N SER A 321 24.15 37.27 18.49
CA SER A 321 22.74 37.38 18.18
C SER A 321 22.32 38.66 17.43
N GLU A 322 22.81 39.85 17.82
CA GLU A 322 22.47 41.12 17.15
C GLU A 322 23.05 41.21 15.74
N ALA A 323 24.23 40.63 15.52
CA ALA A 323 24.85 40.55 14.19
C ALA A 323 24.10 39.62 13.21
N LEU A 324 23.36 38.63 13.72
CA LEU A 324 22.64 37.65 12.89
C LEU A 324 21.21 38.09 12.52
N LEU A 325 20.60 39.01 13.27
CA LEU A 325 19.23 39.50 13.04
C LEU A 325 18.97 39.97 11.59
N PRO A 326 19.82 40.78 10.94
CA PRO A 326 19.57 41.21 9.57
C PRO A 326 19.62 40.07 8.54
N HIS A 327 20.28 38.95 8.86
CA HIS A 327 20.39 37.79 7.97
C HIS A 327 19.31 36.72 8.21
N LEU A 328 18.50 36.83 9.27
CA LEU A 328 17.49 35.83 9.61
C LEU A 328 16.42 35.66 8.53
N SER A 329 16.02 36.74 7.84
CA SER A 329 15.04 36.67 6.76
C SER A 329 15.58 35.86 5.56
N GLY A 330 16.86 36.06 5.22
CA GLY A 330 17.55 35.29 4.18
C GLY A 330 17.76 33.83 4.58
N LEU A 331 18.12 33.56 5.83
CA LEU A 331 18.25 32.19 6.34
C LEU A 331 16.90 31.46 6.38
N LEU A 332 15.82 32.16 6.72
CA LEU A 332 14.47 31.60 6.72
C LEU A 332 14.01 31.26 5.29
N SER A 333 14.24 32.15 4.32
CA SER A 333 13.87 31.88 2.93
C SER A 333 14.67 30.72 2.34
N LEU A 334 15.97 30.62 2.66
CA LEU A 334 16.82 29.50 2.27
C LEU A 334 16.32 28.19 2.88
N LYS A 335 15.97 28.18 4.17
CA LYS A 335 15.36 27.02 4.84
C LYS A 335 14.05 26.60 4.17
N GLN A 336 13.20 27.54 3.76
CA GLN A 336 11.96 27.23 3.04
C GLN A 336 12.24 26.62 1.65
N GLN A 337 13.23 27.14 0.93
CA GLN A 337 13.66 26.58 -0.35
C GLN A 337 14.23 25.17 -0.19
N GLU A 338 15.04 24.93 0.85
CA GLU A 338 15.56 23.61 1.19
C GLU A 338 14.42 22.61 1.47
N GLN A 339 13.43 23.01 2.26
CA GLN A 339 12.25 22.18 2.54
C GLN A 339 11.45 21.86 1.26
N ALA A 340 11.26 22.85 0.39
CA ALA A 340 10.58 22.64 -0.89
C ALA A 340 11.35 21.67 -1.81
N LEU A 341 12.68 21.80 -1.89
CA LEU A 341 13.54 20.89 -2.64
C LEU A 341 13.51 19.47 -2.07
N LEU A 342 13.56 19.33 -0.75
CA LEU A 342 13.44 18.03 -0.08
C LEU A 342 12.08 17.38 -0.40
N GLN A 343 10.99 18.14 -0.34
CA GLN A 343 9.66 17.65 -0.70
C GLN A 343 9.58 17.21 -2.18
N GLN A 344 10.13 18.00 -3.10
CA GLN A 344 10.18 17.66 -4.51
C GLN A 344 11.03 16.41 -4.76
N SER A 345 12.17 16.26 -4.08
CA SER A 345 13.02 15.08 -4.17
C SER A 345 12.32 13.82 -3.64
N ALA A 346 11.60 13.93 -2.52
CA ALA A 346 10.83 12.81 -1.96
C ALA A 346 9.67 12.43 -2.88
N TYR A 347 8.97 13.41 -3.45
CA TYR A 347 7.89 13.18 -4.41
C TYR A 347 8.37 12.45 -5.66
N THR A 348 9.48 12.91 -6.26
CA THR A 348 10.06 12.28 -7.45
C THR A 348 10.53 10.85 -7.18
N ARG A 349 11.19 10.60 -6.04
CA ARG A 349 11.57 9.24 -5.62
C ARG A 349 10.35 8.33 -5.47
N ARG A 350 9.26 8.83 -4.86
CA ARG A 350 8.01 8.06 -4.72
C ARG A 350 7.38 7.75 -6.07
N GLN A 351 7.38 8.70 -7.00
CA GLN A 351 6.86 8.50 -8.36
C GLN A 351 7.69 7.46 -9.13
N ILE A 352 9.02 7.50 -9.01
CA ILE A 352 9.91 6.49 -9.61
C ILE A 352 9.62 5.11 -9.03
N ALA A 353 9.57 4.97 -7.69
CA ALA A 353 9.26 3.70 -7.04
C ALA A 353 7.88 3.15 -7.45
N SER A 354 6.87 4.03 -7.56
CA SER A 354 5.54 3.67 -8.04
C SER A 354 5.59 3.18 -9.49
N ALA A 355 6.28 3.89 -10.38
CA ALA A 355 6.42 3.50 -11.78
C ALA A 355 7.17 2.15 -11.91
N GLU A 356 8.25 1.96 -11.15
CA GLU A 356 8.97 0.69 -11.13
C GLU A 356 8.10 -0.47 -10.63
N SER A 357 7.34 -0.26 -9.55
CA SER A 357 6.42 -1.28 -9.02
C SER A 357 5.36 -1.65 -10.06
N HIS A 358 4.84 -0.66 -10.79
CA HIS A 358 3.87 -0.87 -11.84
C HIS A 358 4.49 -1.62 -13.03
N SER A 359 5.70 -1.25 -13.46
CA SER A 359 6.44 -1.97 -14.49
C SER A 359 6.73 -3.41 -14.07
N ARG A 360 7.16 -3.66 -12.83
CA ARG A 360 7.36 -5.02 -12.29
C ARG A 360 6.05 -5.82 -12.30
N ALA A 361 4.93 -5.21 -11.91
CA ALA A 361 3.61 -5.85 -11.94
C ALA A 361 3.16 -6.20 -13.38
N ILE A 362 3.43 -5.33 -14.35
CA ILE A 362 3.15 -5.62 -15.77
C ILE A 362 4.06 -6.75 -16.26
N LEU A 363 5.36 -6.71 -15.96
CA LEU A 363 6.31 -7.75 -16.40
C LEU A 363 5.98 -9.12 -15.81
N THR A 364 5.61 -9.18 -14.53
CA THR A 364 5.16 -10.42 -13.87
C THR A 364 3.85 -10.93 -14.49
N ARG A 365 2.87 -10.04 -14.70
CA ARG A 365 1.64 -10.40 -15.42
C ARG A 365 1.91 -10.91 -16.84
N LEU A 366 2.80 -10.27 -17.60
CA LEU A 366 3.19 -10.71 -18.93
C LEU A 366 3.92 -12.06 -18.89
N ALA A 367 4.73 -12.31 -17.85
CA ALA A 367 5.35 -13.62 -17.64
C ALA A 367 4.29 -14.70 -17.36
N ASP A 368 3.32 -14.41 -16.49
CA ASP A 368 2.20 -15.32 -16.19
C ASP A 368 1.32 -15.57 -17.42
N GLU A 369 1.02 -14.52 -18.21
CA GLU A 369 0.27 -14.63 -19.47
C GLU A 369 1.10 -15.31 -20.58
N SER A 370 2.43 -15.27 -20.53
CA SER A 370 3.29 -15.99 -21.48
C SER A 370 3.16 -17.51 -21.34
N HIS A 371 2.79 -18.01 -20.14
CA HIS A 371 2.46 -19.42 -19.93
C HIS A 371 1.10 -19.81 -20.54
N LEU A 372 0.25 -18.85 -20.89
CA LEU A 372 -1.04 -19.08 -21.58
C LEU A 372 -0.91 -19.08 -23.11
N LEU A 373 0.22 -18.61 -23.66
CA LEU A 373 0.58 -18.85 -25.05
C LEU A 373 1.00 -20.31 -25.16
N GLN A 374 0.13 -21.16 -25.71
CA GLN A 374 0.50 -22.51 -26.07
C GLN A 374 1.77 -22.45 -26.91
N PRO A 375 2.81 -23.25 -26.62
CA PRO A 375 3.85 -23.45 -27.61
C PRO A 375 3.13 -24.00 -28.84
N ASP A 376 3.19 -23.31 -29.96
CA ASP A 376 2.74 -23.87 -31.23
C ASP A 376 3.70 -25.02 -31.56
N ILE A 377 3.42 -26.22 -31.04
CA ILE A 377 4.26 -27.43 -31.14
C ILE A 377 4.40 -27.88 -32.62
N ASN A 378 3.65 -27.29 -33.56
CA ASN A 378 3.53 -27.79 -34.93
C ASN A 378 3.95 -26.83 -36.06
N ARG A 379 4.67 -25.72 -35.80
CA ARG A 379 5.24 -24.91 -36.89
C ARG A 379 6.74 -24.67 -36.72
N ALA A 380 7.50 -25.17 -37.69
CA ALA A 380 8.94 -25.13 -37.81
C ALA A 380 9.53 -23.71 -38.04
N SER A 381 9.30 -22.78 -37.11
CA SER A 381 9.89 -21.43 -37.13
C SER A 381 10.68 -21.17 -35.83
N PRO A 382 11.85 -20.50 -35.89
CA PRO A 382 12.71 -20.33 -34.73
C PRO A 382 12.04 -19.44 -33.66
N ARG A 383 11.63 -20.13 -32.60
CA ARG A 383 11.28 -19.67 -31.24
C ARG A 383 11.75 -18.25 -30.89
N GLY A 384 10.82 -17.37 -30.51
CA GLY A 384 11.11 -16.17 -29.72
C GLY A 384 11.96 -15.09 -30.40
N THR A 385 12.40 -15.25 -31.66
CA THR A 385 13.23 -14.26 -32.35
C THR A 385 12.49 -12.95 -32.57
N ASP A 386 11.18 -13.01 -32.81
CA ASP A 386 10.37 -11.81 -33.06
C ASP A 386 10.11 -11.05 -31.76
N TRP A 387 9.93 -11.76 -30.65
CA TRP A 387 9.87 -11.17 -29.31
C TRP A 387 11.21 -10.58 -28.88
N ALA A 388 12.32 -11.27 -29.18
CA ALA A 388 13.66 -10.75 -28.93
C ALA A 388 13.93 -9.48 -29.75
N LYS A 389 13.58 -9.47 -31.05
CA LYS A 389 13.66 -8.28 -31.90
C LYS A 389 12.81 -7.14 -31.36
N ALA A 390 11.54 -7.38 -31.06
CA ALA A 390 10.64 -6.38 -30.50
C ALA A 390 11.15 -5.83 -29.16
N ALA A 391 11.72 -6.68 -28.30
CA ALA A 391 12.32 -6.26 -27.03
C ALA A 391 13.56 -5.37 -27.27
N THR A 392 14.43 -5.73 -28.21
CA THR A 392 15.60 -4.90 -28.56
C THR A 392 15.20 -3.56 -29.17
N GLU A 393 14.18 -3.53 -30.03
CA GLU A 393 13.64 -2.31 -30.64
C GLU A 393 13.00 -1.40 -29.60
N SER A 394 12.21 -1.97 -28.68
CA SER A 394 11.58 -1.23 -27.58
C SER A 394 12.62 -0.66 -26.59
N SER A 395 13.65 -1.44 -26.26
CA SER A 395 14.76 -0.99 -25.43
C SER A 395 15.53 0.15 -26.09
N ALA A 396 15.83 0.04 -27.39
CA ALA A 396 16.49 1.09 -28.16
C ALA A 396 15.64 2.37 -28.22
N ALA A 397 14.33 2.24 -28.47
CA ALA A 397 13.39 3.37 -28.49
C ALA A 397 13.31 4.06 -27.11
N THR A 398 13.25 3.29 -26.03
CA THR A 398 13.22 3.82 -24.66
C THR A 398 14.52 4.56 -24.34
N SER A 399 15.67 3.96 -24.64
CA SER A 399 16.99 4.59 -24.45
C SER A 399 17.12 5.90 -25.24
N LYS A 400 16.60 5.95 -26.47
CA LYS A 400 16.60 7.15 -27.29
C LYS A 400 15.72 8.25 -26.68
N SER A 401 14.51 7.89 -26.22
CA SER A 401 13.59 8.83 -25.59
C SER A 401 14.15 9.37 -24.27
N SER A 402 14.75 8.53 -23.44
CA SER A 402 15.38 8.96 -22.18
C SER A 402 16.58 9.87 -22.43
N MET A 403 17.42 9.54 -23.42
CA MET A 403 18.57 10.37 -23.80
C MET A 403 18.13 11.74 -24.34
N GLN A 404 17.06 11.79 -25.14
CA GLN A 404 16.49 13.05 -25.63
C GLN A 404 15.96 13.92 -24.48
N ARG A 405 15.27 13.31 -23.51
CA ARG A 405 14.80 14.05 -22.31
C ARG A 405 15.95 14.57 -21.47
N LEU A 406 17.02 13.78 -21.33
CA LEU A 406 18.23 14.19 -20.61
C LEU A 406 18.90 15.38 -21.30
N GLN A 407 19.06 15.33 -22.62
CA GLN A 407 19.60 16.44 -23.41
C GLN A 407 18.72 17.69 -23.32
N SER A 408 17.40 17.55 -23.38
CA SER A 408 16.48 18.67 -23.18
C SER A 408 16.61 19.27 -21.77
N GLY A 409 16.84 18.43 -20.76
CA GLY A 409 17.11 18.87 -19.39
C GLY A 409 18.42 19.65 -19.29
N GLN A 410 19.51 19.11 -19.86
CA GLN A 410 20.82 19.79 -19.91
C GLN A 410 20.75 21.13 -20.62
N ASN A 411 20.11 21.20 -21.78
CA ASN A 411 19.93 22.45 -22.50
C ASN A 411 19.13 23.48 -21.67
N SER A 412 18.13 23.01 -20.90
CA SER A 412 17.36 23.88 -20.00
C SER A 412 18.19 24.37 -18.82
N THR A 413 19.08 23.53 -18.26
CA THR A 413 19.98 23.95 -17.17
C THR A 413 21.03 24.93 -17.66
N ASP A 414 21.60 24.69 -18.84
CA ASP A 414 22.59 25.57 -19.45
C ASP A 414 21.96 26.91 -19.81
N ALA A 415 20.73 26.91 -20.34
CA ALA A 415 19.96 28.12 -20.58
C ALA A 415 19.70 28.89 -19.27
N ALA A 416 19.27 28.21 -18.20
CA ALA A 416 19.09 28.86 -16.90
C ALA A 416 20.40 29.43 -16.35
N GLU A 417 21.52 28.73 -16.53
CA GLU A 417 22.84 29.21 -16.12
C GLU A 417 23.26 30.46 -16.91
N THR A 418 23.01 30.50 -18.22
CA THR A 418 23.29 31.70 -19.03
C THR A 418 22.44 32.90 -18.60
N VAL A 419 21.16 32.68 -18.27
CA VAL A 419 20.27 33.74 -17.74
C VAL A 419 20.78 34.23 -16.38
N LEU A 420 21.20 33.33 -15.49
CA LEU A 420 21.78 33.72 -14.20
C LEU A 420 23.09 34.51 -14.36
N ARG A 421 23.96 34.13 -15.31
CA ARG A 421 25.17 34.91 -15.62
C ARG A 421 24.81 36.28 -16.22
N ALA A 422 23.81 36.35 -17.09
CA ALA A 422 23.35 37.62 -17.66
C ALA A 422 22.78 38.55 -16.58
N ILE A 423 22.01 38.03 -15.62
CA ILE A 423 21.50 38.79 -14.48
C ILE A 423 22.65 39.28 -13.59
N LYS A 424 23.66 38.44 -13.32
CA LYS A 424 24.85 38.84 -12.54
C LYS A 424 25.72 39.89 -13.23
N ASN A 425 25.72 39.92 -14.57
CA ASN A 425 26.51 40.84 -15.36
C ASN A 425 25.72 42.08 -15.83
N MET A 426 24.46 42.24 -15.39
CA MET A 426 23.70 43.45 -15.66
C MET A 426 24.34 44.62 -14.91
N PRO A 427 24.71 45.72 -15.60
CA PRO A 427 25.26 46.88 -14.93
C PRO A 427 24.20 47.49 -14.00
N GLU A 428 24.61 47.82 -12.77
CA GLU A 428 23.81 48.42 -11.69
C GLU A 428 23.03 49.69 -12.10
N SER A 429 23.31 50.25 -13.27
CA SER A 429 22.61 51.39 -13.86
C SER A 429 21.08 51.23 -14.05
N VAL A 430 20.54 50.00 -13.99
CA VAL A 430 19.07 49.79 -14.05
C VAL A 430 18.41 50.01 -12.69
N HIS A 431 19.13 49.82 -11.57
CA HIS A 431 18.62 50.16 -10.24
C HIS A 431 18.60 51.68 -9.96
N ALA A 432 19.20 52.50 -10.82
CA ALA A 432 19.15 53.96 -10.76
C ALA A 432 18.02 54.59 -11.61
N LEU A 433 17.19 53.78 -12.28
CA LEU A 433 16.09 54.23 -13.15
C LEU A 433 14.68 53.85 -12.65
N LEU A 434 14.59 53.27 -11.45
CA LEU A 434 13.36 53.15 -10.65
C LEU A 434 13.54 54.01 -9.39
#